data_AF-Q4RIE2-F1
#
_entry.id   AF-Q4RIE2-F1
#
_cell.length_a   1.000
_cell.length_b   1.000
_cell.length_c   1.000
_cell.angle_alpha   90.00
_cell.angle_beta   90.00
_cell.angle_gamma   90.00
#
_symmetry.space_group_name_H-M   'P 1'
#
loop_
_entity.id
_entity.type
_entity.pdbx_description
1 polymer ?
#
loop_
_entity_poly.entity_id
_entity_poly.type
_entity_poly.pdbx_seq_one_letter_code
_entity_poly.pdbx_strand_id
1 'polypeptide(L)'
;MEIPQVSYASTAPELSDNTRYDFFSRVVPPDTYQAQAMVDIVKAMRWNYVSTVASEGNYGESGVDAFVQKSREDGGVCVSQSVKIPREPKPGEFEKIIRRLRENPNARAVIIFANEDDIRRLLHAARKANQTGHFIWVGSDSWGSKISPVVHQEEMAEGAVTILPKRQSIKGFDRYFISRTLENNRRNIWFAEFWENNFSCKLSRHAVKKGSGLHKCTSKI
;
A
#
# COMPACT_ATOMS: atom_id res chain seq x y z
N MET A 1 2.38 -12.15 -32.53
CA MET A 1 1.26 -11.25 -32.20
C MET A 1 1.82 -10.27 -31.19
N GLU A 2 1.87 -9.00 -31.57
CA GLU A 2 2.40 -7.90 -30.76
C GLU A 2 1.21 -7.24 -30.07
N ILE A 3 1.05 -7.47 -28.76
CA ILE A 3 -0.11 -6.99 -28.00
C ILE A 3 0.35 -5.88 -27.06
N PRO A 4 -0.01 -4.60 -27.31
CA PRO A 4 0.33 -3.52 -26.39
C PRO A 4 -0.43 -3.67 -25.07
N GLN A 5 0.27 -3.47 -23.95
CA GLN A 5 -0.28 -3.45 -22.60
C GLN A 5 -0.12 -2.06 -21.99
N VAL A 6 -1.23 -1.46 -21.53
CA VAL A 6 -1.20 -0.18 -20.80
C VAL A 6 -1.58 -0.41 -19.34
N SER A 7 -0.63 -0.23 -18.43
CA SER A 7 -0.86 -0.37 -16.99
C SER A 7 -1.31 0.94 -16.33
N TYR A 8 -2.24 0.82 -15.39
CA TYR A 8 -2.75 1.95 -14.58
C TYR A 8 -2.08 2.07 -13.21
N ALA A 9 -1.26 1.09 -12.79
CA ALA A 9 -0.73 1.01 -11.43
C ALA A 9 0.71 0.45 -11.32
N SER A 10 1.31 -0.03 -12.41
CA SER A 10 2.67 -0.58 -12.35
C SER A 10 3.71 0.54 -12.42
N THR A 11 4.30 0.88 -11.27
CA THR A 11 5.22 2.01 -11.13
C THR A 11 6.70 1.61 -11.05
N ALA A 12 7.02 0.30 -11.02
CA ALA A 12 8.40 -0.18 -10.94
C ALA A 12 9.29 0.47 -12.03
N PRO A 13 10.51 0.97 -11.69
CA PRO A 13 11.39 1.67 -12.63
C PRO A 13 11.80 0.85 -13.84
N GLU A 14 12.06 -0.45 -13.64
CA GLU A 14 12.49 -1.40 -14.67
C GLU A 14 11.53 -1.51 -15.87
N LEU A 15 10.23 -1.24 -15.67
CA LEU A 15 9.21 -1.27 -16.72
C LEU A 15 9.36 -0.12 -17.73
N SER A 16 10.35 0.76 -17.54
CA SER A 16 10.72 1.82 -18.49
C SER A 16 11.78 1.38 -19.50
N ASP A 17 12.32 0.16 -19.37
CA ASP A 17 13.30 -0.40 -20.32
C ASP A 17 12.59 -0.94 -21.57
N ASN A 18 12.50 -0.12 -22.60
CA ASN A 18 11.87 -0.47 -23.88
C ASN A 18 12.62 -1.56 -24.66
N THR A 19 13.85 -1.91 -24.29
CA THR A 19 14.57 -3.05 -24.92
C THR A 19 14.09 -4.39 -24.37
N ARG A 20 13.51 -4.39 -23.16
CA ARG A 20 12.94 -5.56 -22.49
C ARG A 20 11.42 -5.59 -22.52
N TYR A 21 10.78 -4.42 -22.55
CA TYR A 21 9.33 -4.24 -22.43
C TYR A 21 8.79 -3.33 -23.55
N ASP A 22 9.10 -3.66 -24.79
CA ASP A 22 8.72 -2.93 -26.02
C ASP A 22 7.20 -2.70 -26.20
N PHE A 23 6.36 -3.61 -25.72
CA PHE A 23 4.90 -3.50 -25.77
C PHE A 23 4.25 -3.00 -24.47
N PHE A 24 5.04 -2.52 -23.50
CA PHE A 24 4.52 -2.00 -22.24
C PHE A 24 4.41 -0.47 -22.27
N SER A 25 3.31 0.04 -21.71
CA SER A 25 3.11 1.45 -21.45
C SER A 25 2.37 1.62 -20.13
N ARG A 26 2.42 2.82 -19.56
CA ARG A 26 1.70 3.14 -18.32
C ARG A 26 1.26 4.59 -18.28
N VAL A 27 0.21 4.86 -17.51
CA VAL A 27 -0.32 6.21 -17.28
C VAL A 27 0.07 6.81 -15.93
N VAL A 28 0.96 6.11 -15.20
CA VAL A 28 1.50 6.51 -13.90
C VAL A 28 3.02 6.70 -13.99
N PRO A 29 3.60 7.62 -13.20
CA PRO A 29 5.04 7.84 -13.21
C PRO A 29 5.80 6.65 -12.60
N PRO A 30 7.08 6.46 -12.94
CA PRO A 30 7.96 5.52 -12.24
C PRO A 30 8.17 5.88 -10.76
N ASP A 31 8.47 4.87 -9.94
CA ASP A 31 8.83 5.00 -8.54
C ASP A 31 10.10 5.85 -8.32
N THR A 32 10.89 6.15 -9.36
CA THR A 32 12.02 7.09 -9.25
C THR A 32 11.59 8.49 -8.84
N TYR A 33 10.44 8.96 -9.32
CA TYR A 33 9.88 10.26 -8.90
C TYR A 33 9.32 10.19 -7.48
N GLN A 34 8.73 9.04 -7.12
CA GLN A 34 8.25 8.80 -5.76
C GLN A 34 9.40 8.76 -4.76
N ALA A 35 10.49 8.05 -5.08
CA ALA A 35 11.71 8.00 -4.30
C ALA A 35 12.31 9.40 -4.08
N GLN A 36 12.37 10.24 -5.13
CA GLN A 36 12.82 11.62 -5.00
C GLN A 36 11.94 12.41 -4.02
N ALA A 37 10.61 12.32 -4.17
CA ALA A 37 9.69 13.00 -3.25
C ALA A 37 9.85 12.53 -1.80
N MET A 38 10.10 11.23 -1.57
CA MET A 38 10.39 10.71 -0.22
C MET A 38 11.71 11.27 0.34
N VAL A 39 12.76 11.36 -0.47
CA VAL A 39 14.04 11.97 -0.06
C VAL A 39 13.84 13.44 0.30
N ASP A 40 13.09 14.20 -0.52
CA ASP A 40 12.79 15.60 -0.27
C ASP A 40 12.04 15.80 1.06
N ILE A 41 11.05 14.94 1.35
CA ILE A 41 10.33 14.93 2.63
C ILE A 41 11.28 14.65 3.79
N VAL A 42 12.10 13.60 3.71
CA VAL A 42 13.05 13.22 4.76
C VAL A 42 14.02 14.36 5.06
N LYS A 43 14.52 15.03 4.02
CA LYS A 43 15.40 16.20 4.13
C LYS A 43 14.68 17.40 4.74
N ALA A 44 13.46 17.69 4.31
CA ALA A 44 12.65 18.78 4.86
C ALA A 44 12.38 18.59 6.36
N MET A 45 12.19 17.34 6.79
CA MET A 45 12.02 16.96 8.19
C MET A 45 13.34 16.87 8.98
N ARG A 46 14.49 17.07 8.32
CA ARG A 46 15.84 16.98 8.90
C ARG A 46 16.15 15.61 9.52
N TRP A 47 15.64 14.55 8.92
CA TRP A 47 15.94 13.18 9.33
C TRP A 47 17.20 12.68 8.63
N ASN A 48 18.30 12.61 9.37
CA ASN A 48 19.59 12.22 8.81
C ASN A 48 19.80 10.69 8.78
N TYR A 49 19.05 9.94 9.60
CA TYR A 49 19.11 8.48 9.66
C TYR A 49 17.71 7.90 9.52
N VAL A 50 17.53 7.05 8.51
CA VAL A 50 16.28 6.36 8.23
C VAL A 50 16.50 4.86 8.07
N SER A 51 15.46 4.07 8.32
CA SER A 51 15.42 2.65 7.96
C SER A 51 14.53 2.45 6.75
N THR A 52 14.75 1.41 5.96
CA THR A 52 13.85 1.05 4.85
C THR A 52 13.25 -0.34 5.03
N VAL A 53 12.01 -0.51 4.58
CA VAL A 53 11.30 -1.79 4.54
C VAL A 53 10.71 -1.99 3.15
N ALA A 54 11.02 -3.14 2.53
CA ALA A 54 10.51 -3.50 1.21
C ALA A 54 9.78 -4.84 1.23
N SER A 55 8.64 -4.96 0.54
CA SER A 55 8.12 -6.27 0.14
C SER A 55 9.03 -6.88 -0.92
N GLU A 56 9.36 -8.17 -0.79
CA GLU A 56 10.12 -8.90 -1.79
C GLU A 56 9.41 -8.87 -3.15
N GLY A 57 10.18 -8.61 -4.20
CA GLY A 57 9.69 -8.42 -5.56
C GLY A 57 9.98 -7.03 -6.13
N ASN A 58 9.75 -6.90 -7.44
CA ASN A 58 10.31 -5.79 -8.23
C ASN A 58 9.84 -4.41 -7.77
N TYR A 59 8.59 -4.27 -7.32
CA TYR A 59 8.08 -2.99 -6.81
C TYR A 59 8.81 -2.56 -5.53
N GLY A 60 8.83 -3.43 -4.51
CA GLY A 60 9.38 -3.07 -3.20
C GLY A 60 10.88 -2.84 -3.24
N GLU A 61 11.60 -3.73 -3.91
CA GLU A 61 13.07 -3.68 -4.00
C GLU A 61 13.53 -2.52 -4.87
N SER A 62 12.99 -2.37 -6.08
CA SER A 62 13.39 -1.27 -6.96
C SER A 62 13.01 0.10 -6.39
N GLY A 63 11.92 0.19 -5.64
CA GLY A 63 11.53 1.41 -4.94
C GLY A 63 12.52 1.82 -3.85
N VAL A 64 12.96 0.86 -3.02
CA VAL A 64 14.02 1.10 -2.02
C VAL A 64 15.35 1.42 -2.68
N ASP A 65 15.72 0.71 -3.74
CA ASP A 65 16.98 0.97 -4.46
C ASP A 65 16.98 2.39 -5.05
N ALA A 66 15.86 2.83 -5.65
CA ALA A 66 15.70 4.19 -6.13
C ALA A 66 15.81 5.23 -5.00
N PHE A 67 15.21 4.96 -3.83
CA PHE A 67 15.31 5.83 -2.65
C PHE A 67 16.75 5.93 -2.14
N VAL A 68 17.45 4.79 -2.03
CA VAL A 68 18.85 4.73 -1.56
C VAL A 68 19.75 5.48 -2.54
N GLN A 69 19.55 5.27 -3.85
CA GLN A 69 20.31 5.96 -4.88
C GLN A 69 20.11 7.47 -4.80
N LYS A 70 18.87 7.94 -4.70
CA LYS A 70 18.58 9.38 -4.54
C LYS A 70 19.11 9.96 -3.23
N SER A 71 19.01 9.23 -2.13
CA SER A 71 19.59 9.65 -0.85
C SER A 71 21.10 9.86 -0.93
N ARG A 72 21.80 9.03 -1.72
CA ARG A 72 23.25 9.14 -1.95
C ARG A 72 23.61 10.31 -2.87
N GLU A 73 22.86 10.48 -3.96
CA GLU A 73 23.08 11.58 -4.92
C GLU A 73 22.87 12.95 -4.29
N ASP A 74 21.78 13.11 -3.52
CA ASP A 74 21.38 14.40 -2.95
C ASP A 74 22.09 14.72 -1.62
N GLY A 75 22.67 13.71 -0.98
CA GLY A 75 23.33 13.79 0.32
C GLY A 75 22.40 14.16 1.49
N GLY A 76 22.92 14.01 2.71
CA GLY A 76 22.24 14.40 3.96
C GLY A 76 21.29 13.35 4.54
N VAL A 77 21.08 12.22 3.88
CA VAL A 77 20.27 11.10 4.37
C VAL A 77 21.07 9.80 4.33
N CYS A 78 21.20 9.15 5.49
CA CYS A 78 21.84 7.85 5.64
C CYS A 78 20.80 6.75 5.88
N VAL A 79 20.86 5.69 5.10
CA VAL A 79 20.06 4.48 5.35
C VAL A 79 20.79 3.63 6.38
N SER A 80 20.25 3.57 7.60
CA SER A 80 20.83 2.79 8.70
C SER A 80 20.72 1.29 8.44
N GLN A 81 19.61 0.87 7.87
CA GLN A 81 19.32 -0.53 7.60
C GLN A 81 18.22 -0.65 6.57
N SER A 82 18.31 -1.70 5.76
CA SER A 82 17.29 -2.08 4.79
C SER A 82 16.80 -3.48 5.13
N VAL A 83 15.51 -3.60 5.39
CA VAL A 83 14.86 -4.84 5.78
C VAL A 83 13.90 -5.27 4.68
N LYS A 84 13.90 -6.56 4.36
CA LYS A 84 13.00 -7.13 3.36
C LYS A 84 11.94 -7.99 4.04
N ILE A 85 10.70 -7.87 3.58
CA ILE A 85 9.58 -8.73 3.94
C ILE A 85 9.54 -9.85 2.89
N PRO A 86 9.73 -11.13 3.27
CA PRO A 86 9.70 -12.23 2.32
C PRO A 86 8.37 -12.32 1.58
N ARG A 87 8.36 -12.84 0.35
CA ARG A 87 7.10 -12.99 -0.42
C ARG A 87 6.04 -13.85 0.29
N GLU A 88 6.51 -14.84 1.06
CA GLU A 88 5.67 -15.69 1.92
C GLU A 88 6.20 -15.64 3.36
N PRO A 89 5.82 -14.60 4.14
CA PRO A 89 6.31 -14.44 5.50
C PRO A 89 5.85 -15.59 6.40
N LYS A 90 6.81 -16.26 7.05
CA LYS A 90 6.51 -17.24 8.10
C LYS A 90 5.95 -16.55 9.35
N PRO A 91 5.23 -17.27 10.23
CA PRO A 91 4.84 -16.74 11.53
C PRO A 91 6.05 -16.20 12.29
N GLY A 92 5.95 -14.98 12.83
CA GLY A 92 7.03 -14.34 13.57
C GLY A 92 7.99 -13.49 12.72
N GLU A 93 7.89 -13.49 11.39
CA GLU A 93 8.80 -12.69 10.55
C GLU A 93 8.62 -11.18 10.77
N PHE A 94 7.38 -10.69 10.85
CA PHE A 94 7.14 -9.26 11.13
C PHE A 94 7.68 -8.85 12.51
N GLU A 95 7.55 -9.70 13.53
CA GLU A 95 8.14 -9.46 14.84
C GLU A 95 9.68 -9.38 14.79
N LYS A 96 10.34 -10.17 13.93
CA LYS A 96 11.79 -10.06 13.69
C LYS A 96 12.15 -8.74 12.98
N ILE A 97 11.35 -8.33 12.00
CA ILE A 97 11.54 -7.05 11.30
C ILE A 97 11.48 -5.88 12.29
N ILE A 98 10.47 -5.85 13.16
CA ILE A 98 10.37 -4.81 14.19
C ILE A 98 11.57 -4.84 15.14
N ARG A 99 12.04 -6.03 15.54
CA ARG A 99 13.24 -6.15 16.38
C ARG A 99 14.47 -5.56 15.70
N ARG A 100 14.64 -5.83 14.41
CA ARG A 100 15.74 -5.31 13.60
C ARG A 100 15.66 -3.78 13.45
N LEU A 101 14.47 -3.25 13.14
CA LEU A 101 14.23 -1.79 13.10
C LEU A 101 14.61 -1.09 14.41
N ARG A 102 14.43 -1.76 15.56
CA ARG A 102 14.79 -1.23 16.90
C ARG A 102 16.29 -1.26 17.22
N GLU A 103 17.11 -1.94 16.43
CA GLU A 103 18.57 -2.02 16.68
C GLU A 103 19.23 -0.64 16.61
N ASN A 104 18.68 0.29 15.82
CA ASN A 104 19.10 1.68 15.80
C ASN A 104 17.97 2.62 16.28
N PRO A 105 17.95 3.01 17.57
CA PRO A 105 16.89 3.86 18.11
C PRO A 105 16.88 5.30 17.55
N ASN A 106 17.97 5.73 16.92
CA ASN A 106 18.06 7.05 16.27
C ASN A 106 17.36 7.06 14.90
N ALA A 107 17.20 5.90 14.25
CA ALA A 107 16.56 5.76 12.94
C ALA A 107 15.04 5.58 13.07
N ARG A 108 14.36 6.60 13.61
CA ARG A 108 12.90 6.56 13.87
C ARG A 108 12.05 6.60 12.60
N ALA A 109 12.52 7.26 11.55
CA ALA A 109 11.81 7.32 10.28
C ALA A 109 12.02 6.03 9.48
N VAL A 110 10.93 5.42 9.02
CA VAL A 110 10.94 4.15 8.28
C VAL A 110 10.26 4.35 6.93
N ILE A 111 11.05 4.21 5.86
CA ILE A 111 10.61 4.33 4.47
C ILE A 111 10.06 2.98 4.01
N ILE A 112 8.80 2.94 3.56
CA ILE A 112 8.10 1.71 3.23
C ILE A 112 7.73 1.64 1.75
N PHE A 113 8.30 0.66 1.05
CA PHE A 113 7.85 0.18 -0.26
C PHE A 113 7.33 -1.25 -0.13
N ALA A 114 6.11 -1.39 0.37
CA ALA A 114 5.50 -2.68 0.64
C ALA A 114 4.05 -2.71 0.16
N ASN A 115 3.50 -3.89 -0.08
CA ASN A 115 2.07 -4.01 -0.42
C ASN A 115 1.18 -3.73 0.82
N GLU A 116 -0.10 -3.56 0.57
CA GLU A 116 -1.10 -3.17 1.58
C GLU A 116 -1.18 -4.13 2.78
N ASP A 117 -1.17 -5.44 2.51
CA ASP A 117 -1.26 -6.48 3.54
C ASP A 117 0.00 -6.51 4.40
N ASP A 118 1.17 -6.35 3.78
CA ASP A 118 2.45 -6.30 4.47
C ASP A 118 2.56 -5.08 5.39
N ILE A 119 2.08 -3.92 4.94
CA ILE A 119 2.00 -2.71 5.78
C ILE A 119 1.09 -2.97 6.98
N ARG A 120 -0.10 -3.55 6.76
CA ARG A 120 -1.04 -3.88 7.84
C ARG A 120 -0.40 -4.78 8.89
N ARG A 121 0.30 -5.82 8.45
CA ARG A 121 0.98 -6.79 9.32
C ARG A 121 2.18 -6.19 10.04
N LEU A 122 2.92 -5.30 9.38
CA LEU A 122 4.03 -4.56 9.97
C LEU A 122 3.56 -3.66 11.12
N LEU A 123 2.51 -2.86 10.89
CA LEU A 123 1.90 -2.01 11.92
C LEU A 123 1.38 -2.84 13.10
N HIS A 124 0.75 -3.99 12.82
CA HIS A 124 0.26 -4.89 13.86
C HIS A 124 1.40 -5.47 14.71
N ALA A 125 2.52 -5.84 14.07
CA ALA A 125 3.70 -6.32 14.78
C ALA A 125 4.36 -5.20 15.62
N ALA A 126 4.39 -3.96 15.13
CA ALA A 126 4.86 -2.80 15.89
C ALA A 126 4.00 -2.57 17.14
N ARG A 127 2.67 -2.71 17.01
CA ARG A 127 1.73 -2.64 18.13
C ARG A 127 1.99 -3.73 19.17
N LYS A 128 2.11 -4.99 18.74
CA LYS A 128 2.42 -6.11 19.65
C LYS A 128 3.75 -5.90 20.40
N ALA A 129 4.70 -5.22 19.77
CA ALA A 129 5.98 -4.88 20.38
C ALA A 129 5.96 -3.59 21.23
N ASN A 130 4.78 -3.01 21.49
CA ASN A 130 4.58 -1.77 22.23
C ASN A 130 5.41 -0.60 21.66
N GLN A 131 5.46 -0.45 20.34
CA GLN A 131 6.21 0.61 19.64
C GLN A 131 5.32 1.78 19.17
N THR A 132 4.15 1.97 19.79
CA THR A 132 3.25 3.10 19.52
C THR A 132 4.01 4.43 19.60
N GLY A 133 3.92 5.26 18.56
CA GLY A 133 4.57 6.58 18.52
C GLY A 133 6.10 6.57 18.42
N HIS A 134 6.75 5.40 18.41
CA HIS A 134 8.21 5.32 18.28
C HIS A 134 8.64 5.58 16.84
N PHE A 135 8.10 4.79 15.90
CA PHE A 135 8.41 4.90 14.47
C PHE A 135 7.58 5.97 13.79
N ILE A 136 8.18 6.64 12.80
CA ILE A 136 7.49 7.57 11.90
C ILE A 136 7.49 6.91 10.52
N TRP A 137 6.30 6.53 10.06
CA TRP A 137 6.16 5.79 8.80
C TRP A 137 6.09 6.75 7.61
N VAL A 138 6.91 6.48 6.59
CA VAL A 138 6.84 7.15 5.30
C VAL A 138 6.45 6.13 4.24
N GLY A 139 5.18 6.08 3.88
CA GLY A 139 4.60 5.09 2.99
C GLY A 139 4.61 5.50 1.52
N SER A 140 4.86 4.52 0.66
CA SER A 140 4.64 4.59 -0.79
C SER A 140 3.15 4.66 -1.18
N ASP A 141 2.90 4.82 -2.47
CA ASP A 141 1.58 4.87 -3.10
C ASP A 141 0.71 3.61 -2.92
N SER A 142 1.31 2.47 -2.60
CA SER A 142 0.60 1.26 -2.19
C SER A 142 -0.27 1.47 -0.94
N TRP A 143 0.20 2.30 0.00
CA TRP A 143 -0.57 2.80 1.14
C TRP A 143 -1.44 3.97 0.70
N GLY A 144 -0.82 5.04 0.18
CA GLY A 144 -1.50 6.24 -0.27
C GLY A 144 -2.59 6.70 0.71
N SER A 145 -3.83 6.77 0.24
CA SER A 145 -5.00 7.17 1.05
C SER A 145 -5.87 5.98 1.51
N LYS A 146 -5.36 4.75 1.52
CA LYS A 146 -6.15 3.56 1.85
C LYS A 146 -6.30 3.40 3.37
N ILE A 147 -7.50 3.03 3.79
CA ILE A 147 -7.84 2.81 5.21
C ILE A 147 -7.48 1.39 5.68
N SER A 148 -7.39 0.42 4.77
CA SER A 148 -7.18 -1.00 5.10
C SER A 148 -5.88 -1.30 5.86
N PRO A 149 -4.73 -0.63 5.61
CA PRO A 149 -3.55 -0.84 6.45
C PRO A 149 -3.74 -0.40 7.89
N VAL A 150 -4.62 0.57 8.16
CA VAL A 150 -4.70 1.26 9.47
C VAL A 150 -5.94 0.90 10.30
N VAL A 151 -7.00 0.38 9.66
CA VAL A 151 -8.26 0.09 10.36
C VAL A 151 -8.04 -0.88 11.54
N HIS A 152 -8.54 -0.51 12.71
CA HIS A 152 -8.36 -1.19 14.00
C HIS A 152 -6.94 -1.16 14.59
N GLN A 153 -6.09 -0.25 14.12
CA GLN A 153 -4.74 0.02 14.63
C GLN A 153 -4.29 1.44 14.28
N GLU A 154 -5.23 2.39 14.34
CA GLU A 154 -5.07 3.78 13.90
C GLU A 154 -3.94 4.48 14.67
N GLU A 155 -3.78 4.16 15.95
CA GLU A 155 -2.73 4.70 16.83
C GLU A 155 -1.30 4.37 16.34
N MET A 156 -1.14 3.32 15.53
CA MET A 156 0.16 2.96 14.96
C MET A 156 0.53 3.84 13.77
N ALA A 157 -0.44 4.45 13.10
CA ALA A 157 -0.24 5.25 11.90
C ALA A 157 -0.29 6.76 12.18
N GLU A 158 -0.44 7.16 13.43
CA GLU A 158 -0.46 8.57 13.80
C GLU A 158 0.86 9.26 13.41
N GLY A 159 0.75 10.38 12.69
CA GLY A 159 1.91 11.12 12.16
C GLY A 159 2.58 10.49 10.92
N ALA A 160 2.04 9.40 10.38
CA ALA A 160 2.54 8.82 9.14
C ALA A 160 2.37 9.78 7.96
N VAL A 161 3.36 9.79 7.07
CA VAL A 161 3.32 10.50 5.79
C VAL A 161 3.23 9.46 4.68
N THR A 162 2.28 9.60 3.77
CA THR A 162 2.17 8.70 2.62
C THR A 162 2.17 9.48 1.32
N ILE A 163 2.70 8.86 0.27
CA ILE A 163 2.68 9.42 -1.08
C ILE A 163 1.49 8.83 -1.82
N LEU A 164 0.85 9.64 -2.65
CA LEU A 164 -0.17 9.17 -3.59
C LEU A 164 -0.05 9.99 -4.88
N PRO A 165 0.10 9.37 -6.05
CA PRO A 165 0.01 10.07 -7.32
C PRO A 165 -1.29 10.87 -7.41
N LYS A 166 -1.20 12.10 -7.90
CA LYS A 166 -2.35 12.98 -8.01
C LYS A 166 -3.43 12.32 -8.87
N ARG A 167 -4.60 12.11 -8.27
CA ARG A 167 -5.80 11.60 -8.94
C ARG A 167 -6.93 12.62 -8.88
N GLN A 168 -7.76 12.62 -9.92
CA GLN A 168 -8.96 13.47 -9.99
C GLN A 168 -10.20 12.59 -9.84
N SER A 169 -11.20 13.07 -9.08
CA SER A 169 -12.51 12.42 -9.05
C SER A 169 -13.20 12.56 -10.41
N ILE A 170 -13.73 11.46 -10.91
CA ILE A 170 -14.48 11.40 -12.17
C ILE A 170 -15.97 11.34 -11.81
N LYS A 171 -16.62 12.51 -11.69
CA LYS A 171 -18.04 12.62 -11.31
C LYS A 171 -18.98 11.76 -12.18
N GLY A 172 -18.63 11.52 -13.43
CA GLY A 172 -19.36 10.62 -14.32
C GLY A 172 -19.35 9.17 -13.84
N PHE A 173 -18.19 8.69 -13.39
CA PHE A 173 -18.04 7.35 -12.82
C PHE A 173 -18.78 7.24 -11.49
N ASP A 174 -18.70 8.26 -10.63
CA ASP A 174 -19.42 8.27 -9.36
C ASP A 174 -20.94 8.10 -9.57
N ARG A 175 -21.53 8.89 -10.48
CA ARG A 175 -22.95 8.77 -10.85
C ARG A 175 -23.29 7.38 -11.40
N TYR A 176 -22.44 6.85 -12.29
CA TYR A 176 -22.63 5.52 -12.86
C TYR A 176 -22.59 4.43 -11.78
N PHE A 177 -21.56 4.42 -10.95
CA PHE A 177 -21.30 3.39 -9.94
C PHE A 177 -22.36 3.40 -8.83
N ILE A 178 -22.72 4.58 -8.31
CA ILE A 178 -23.76 4.72 -7.27
C ILE A 178 -25.14 4.30 -7.79
N SER A 179 -25.43 4.48 -9.08
CA SER A 179 -26.70 4.04 -9.67
C SER A 179 -26.83 2.52 -9.88
N ARG A 180 -25.75 1.74 -9.64
CA ARG A 180 -25.77 0.29 -9.83
C ARG A 180 -26.52 -0.40 -8.68
N THR A 181 -27.39 -1.33 -9.04
CA THR A 181 -28.11 -2.20 -8.11
C THR A 181 -27.97 -3.65 -8.55
N LEU A 182 -28.34 -4.58 -7.66
CA LEU A 182 -28.30 -6.01 -7.94
C LEU A 182 -29.20 -6.40 -9.12
N GLU A 183 -30.28 -5.66 -9.36
CA GLU A 183 -31.21 -5.90 -10.47
C GLU A 183 -30.65 -5.43 -11.81
N ASN A 184 -29.91 -4.31 -11.81
CA ASN A 184 -29.52 -3.60 -13.02
C ASN A 184 -28.06 -3.85 -13.46
N ASN A 185 -27.25 -4.53 -12.64
CA ASN A 185 -25.84 -4.81 -12.94
C ASN A 185 -25.58 -6.30 -13.19
N ARG A 186 -26.17 -6.85 -14.26
CA ARG A 186 -26.05 -8.27 -14.61
C ARG A 186 -24.76 -8.65 -15.33
N ARG A 187 -23.99 -7.66 -15.81
CA ARG A 187 -22.75 -7.89 -16.56
C ARG A 187 -21.58 -8.28 -15.66
N ASN A 188 -21.54 -7.76 -14.43
CA ASN A 188 -20.47 -8.04 -13.49
C ASN A 188 -20.85 -9.24 -12.61
N ILE A 189 -20.23 -10.38 -12.88
CA ILE A 189 -20.49 -11.64 -12.16
C ILE A 189 -20.10 -11.59 -10.68
N TRP A 190 -19.18 -10.70 -10.31
CA TRP A 190 -18.72 -10.51 -8.92
C TRP A 190 -19.52 -9.46 -8.16
N PHE A 191 -20.51 -8.80 -8.80
CA PHE A 191 -21.23 -7.70 -8.16
C PHE A 191 -22.07 -8.16 -6.96
N ALA A 192 -22.63 -9.37 -7.02
CA ALA A 192 -23.37 -9.97 -5.92
C ALA A 192 -22.46 -10.22 -4.70
N GLU A 193 -21.28 -10.79 -4.93
CA GLU A 193 -20.27 -11.04 -3.89
C GLU A 193 -19.75 -9.73 -3.28
N PHE A 194 -19.42 -8.75 -4.13
CA PHE A 194 -19.05 -7.41 -3.70
C PHE A 194 -20.12 -6.79 -2.79
N TRP A 195 -21.40 -6.91 -3.16
CA TRP A 195 -22.50 -6.34 -2.39
C TRP A 195 -22.62 -6.98 -1.00
N GLU A 196 -22.57 -8.31 -0.91
CA GLU A 196 -22.60 -9.03 0.36
C GLU A 196 -21.44 -8.63 1.28
N ASN A 197 -20.23 -8.54 0.72
CA ASN A 197 -19.03 -8.20 1.49
C ASN A 197 -19.04 -6.73 1.94
N ASN A 198 -19.37 -5.81 1.04
CA ASN A 198 -19.33 -4.37 1.31
C ASN A 198 -20.42 -3.94 2.30
N PHE A 199 -21.62 -4.52 2.22
CA PHE A 199 -22.75 -4.20 3.11
C PHE A 199 -22.91 -5.18 4.27
N SER A 200 -22.03 -6.18 4.40
CA SER A 200 -22.06 -7.19 5.47
C SER A 200 -23.44 -7.86 5.59
N CYS A 201 -24.00 -8.25 4.46
CA CYS A 201 -25.34 -8.81 4.32
C CYS A 201 -25.33 -10.09 3.46
N LYS A 202 -26.45 -10.82 3.42
CA LYS A 202 -26.64 -11.97 2.51
C LYS A 202 -27.86 -11.82 1.60
N LEU A 203 -27.71 -12.23 0.35
CA LEU A 203 -28.75 -12.24 -0.68
C LEU A 203 -29.69 -13.44 -0.51
N SER A 204 -29.14 -14.60 -0.15
CA SER A 204 -29.92 -15.81 0.10
C SER A 204 -30.56 -15.81 1.48
N ARG A 205 -31.89 -15.99 1.55
CA ARG A 205 -32.62 -16.13 2.83
C ARG A 205 -32.18 -17.36 3.62
N HIS A 206 -31.72 -18.41 2.96
CA HIS A 206 -31.22 -19.63 3.61
C HIS A 206 -29.85 -19.43 4.26
N ALA A 207 -29.09 -18.41 3.82
CA ALA A 207 -27.81 -18.05 4.42
C ALA A 207 -27.97 -17.17 5.68
N VAL A 208 -29.13 -16.56 5.89
CA VAL A 208 -29.45 -15.75 7.08
C VAL A 208 -29.97 -16.66 8.20
N LYS A 209 -29.06 -17.24 8.99
CA LYS A 209 -29.43 -18.02 10.18
C LYS A 209 -29.81 -17.09 11.33
N LYS A 210 -30.90 -17.40 12.05
CA LYS A 210 -31.32 -16.69 13.27
C LYS A 210 -30.18 -16.69 14.29
N GLY A 211 -29.71 -15.51 14.71
CA GLY A 211 -28.60 -15.34 15.67
C GLY A 211 -27.21 -15.12 15.08
N SER A 212 -27.06 -15.10 13.74
CA SER A 212 -25.75 -14.89 13.09
C SER A 212 -25.29 -13.43 13.00
N GLY A 213 -26.13 -12.46 13.36
CA GLY A 213 -25.84 -11.03 13.20
C GLY A 213 -25.90 -10.52 11.74
N LEU A 214 -26.04 -11.42 10.74
CA LEU A 214 -26.19 -11.04 9.34
C LEU A 214 -27.65 -10.70 9.00
N HIS A 215 -27.83 -9.67 8.20
CA HIS A 215 -29.14 -9.22 7.71
C HIS A 215 -29.29 -9.46 6.21
N LYS A 216 -30.53 -9.43 5.72
CA LYS A 216 -30.82 -9.56 4.29
C LYS A 216 -30.42 -8.27 3.56
N CYS A 217 -29.73 -8.40 2.43
CA CYS A 217 -29.36 -7.24 1.62
C CYS A 217 -30.59 -6.49 1.08
N THR A 218 -30.50 -5.16 1.07
CA THR A 218 -31.41 -4.28 0.32
C THR A 218 -30.98 -4.16 -1.13
N SER A 219 -31.91 -3.83 -2.02
CA SER A 219 -31.67 -3.61 -3.44
C SER A 219 -31.10 -2.23 -3.78
N LYS A 220 -30.84 -1.38 -2.78
CA LYS A 220 -30.32 -0.02 -2.91
C LYS A 220 -29.24 0.23 -1.86
N ILE A 221 -28.25 1.04 -2.25
CA ILE A 221 -27.20 1.62 -1.41
C ILE A 221 -27.82 2.62 -0.45
#